data_AF-A0AAV3SPT5-F1
#
_entry.id   AF-A0AAV3SPT5-F1
#
_cell.length_a   1.000
_cell.length_b   1.000
_cell.length_c   1.000
_cell.angle_alpha   90.00
_cell.angle_beta   90.00
_cell.angle_gamma   90.00
#
_symmetry.space_group_name_H-M   'P 1'
#
loop_
_entity.id
_entity.type
_entity.pdbx_description
1 polymer ?
#
loop_
_entity_poly.entity_id
_entity_poly.type
_entity_poly.pdbx_seq_one_letter_code
_entity_poly.pdbx_strand_id
1 'polypeptide(L)'
;MALATLLPLVGVVSLGWNAAALMTLYWFELGIASGWALVRALFAGRPSEIDRQGLVLGPLAQRRVGLSVPWTGVEVRLSSLLVLPVAAPILAVVWTVVGTLTVGVVADGGLAPEALDTVTLAVIAVFVGEGVTTLVEYFGRGEYRDHSAQTAIQGVFAQGAAIFLGALFTVTIVAAGTLEDDTPISALDPDAIGLPLLLGIVAVKFAFDLASLYGDRLAAFDESSALDLGFSHEPPAPQPADGSLAGAVRTVRQPRRARLAGALTTPLGHPGLWYLAALPALGAALFALGGEWGTVAALLAVAVALPLALAALDHELRYGLVTYRVGDDALVARDRPFGVDLWRVEPWDETGLRVERGRLDRRLGTETVVIELRDDEYRIPGLADSEPLLDVFERAPDRPDE
;
A
#
# COMPACT_ATOMS: atom_id res chain seq x y z
N MET A 1 -16.90 -19.48 9.54
CA MET A 1 -16.90 -19.98 8.13
C MET A 1 -18.02 -20.95 7.78
N ALA A 2 -18.29 -22.03 8.54
CA ALA A 2 -19.27 -23.07 8.13
C ALA A 2 -20.73 -22.59 7.87
N LEU A 3 -21.16 -21.47 8.48
CA LEU A 3 -22.51 -20.92 8.28
C LEU A 3 -22.66 -20.22 6.90
N ALA A 4 -21.57 -19.64 6.36
CA ALA A 4 -21.57 -18.91 5.10
C ALA A 4 -21.63 -19.85 3.89
N THR A 5 -21.06 -21.05 4.01
CA THR A 5 -21.07 -22.07 2.95
C THR A 5 -22.44 -22.75 2.80
N LEU A 6 -23.27 -22.75 3.84
CA LEU A 6 -24.61 -23.38 3.83
C LEU A 6 -25.72 -22.45 3.32
N LEU A 7 -25.55 -21.13 3.45
CA LEU A 7 -26.54 -20.14 3.02
C LEU A 7 -26.92 -20.25 1.53
N PRO A 8 -25.96 -20.39 0.60
CA PRO A 8 -26.24 -20.58 -0.82
C PRO A 8 -27.02 -21.87 -1.11
N LEU A 9 -26.71 -22.94 -0.38
CA LEU A 9 -27.36 -24.24 -0.55
C LEU A 9 -28.83 -24.22 -0.07
N VAL A 10 -29.08 -23.54 1.06
CA VAL A 10 -30.43 -23.31 1.57
C VAL A 10 -31.20 -22.41 0.61
N GLY A 11 -30.57 -21.38 0.03
CA GLY A 11 -31.19 -20.52 -0.97
C GLY A 11 -31.67 -21.27 -2.22
N VAL A 12 -30.86 -22.19 -2.74
CA VAL A 12 -31.26 -23.04 -3.88
C VAL A 12 -32.38 -24.00 -3.52
N VAL A 13 -32.26 -24.71 -2.39
CA VAL A 13 -33.16 -25.82 -2.04
C VAL A 13 -34.50 -25.34 -1.46
N SER A 14 -34.51 -24.21 -0.74
CA SER A 14 -35.71 -23.73 -0.03
C SER A 14 -36.30 -22.43 -0.58
N LEU A 15 -35.52 -21.61 -1.29
CA LEU A 15 -35.94 -20.30 -1.79
C LEU A 15 -35.96 -20.23 -3.33
N GLY A 16 -35.65 -21.32 -4.03
CA GLY A 16 -35.73 -21.41 -5.50
C GLY A 16 -34.73 -20.51 -6.23
N TRP A 17 -33.61 -20.16 -5.59
CA TRP A 17 -32.62 -19.25 -6.20
C TRP A 17 -32.04 -19.81 -7.49
N ASN A 18 -32.02 -18.97 -8.52
CA ASN A 18 -31.37 -19.24 -9.80
C ASN A 18 -29.87 -18.86 -9.75
N ALA A 19 -29.12 -19.22 -10.80
CA ALA A 19 -27.69 -18.94 -10.88
C ALA A 19 -27.38 -17.43 -10.78
N ALA A 20 -28.25 -16.56 -11.32
CA ALA A 20 -28.10 -15.11 -11.23
C ALA A 20 -28.18 -14.59 -9.79
N ALA A 21 -29.10 -15.12 -8.97
CA ALA A 21 -29.23 -14.77 -7.56
C ALA A 21 -27.97 -15.15 -6.77
N LEU A 22 -27.42 -16.34 -7.02
CA LEU A 22 -26.19 -16.81 -6.40
C LEU A 22 -24.96 -16.01 -6.84
N MET A 23 -24.83 -15.74 -8.15
CA MET A 23 -23.75 -14.89 -8.68
C MET A 23 -23.79 -13.51 -8.04
N THR A 24 -24.97 -12.93 -7.91
CA THR A 24 -25.15 -11.62 -7.28
C THR A 24 -24.76 -11.64 -5.80
N LEU A 25 -25.16 -12.68 -5.06
CA LEU A 25 -24.75 -12.85 -3.67
C LEU A 25 -23.23 -12.97 -3.53
N TYR A 26 -22.57 -13.80 -4.33
CA TYR A 26 -21.11 -13.96 -4.30
C TYR A 26 -20.36 -12.70 -4.71
N TRP A 27 -20.90 -11.92 -5.65
CA TRP A 27 -20.34 -10.62 -6.02
C TRP A 27 -20.43 -9.60 -4.87
N PHE A 28 -21.56 -9.56 -4.16
CA PHE A 28 -21.67 -8.72 -2.95
C PHE A 28 -20.79 -9.23 -1.81
N GLU A 29 -20.64 -10.55 -1.64
CA GLU A 29 -19.73 -11.14 -0.66
C GLU A 29 -18.28 -10.68 -0.91
N LEU A 30 -17.83 -10.66 -2.17
CA LEU A 30 -16.51 -10.12 -2.53
C LEU A 30 -16.38 -8.63 -2.18
N GLY A 31 -17.41 -7.83 -2.42
CA GLY A 31 -17.44 -6.40 -2.08
C GLY A 31 -17.39 -6.17 -0.56
N ILE A 32 -18.14 -6.96 0.20
CA ILE A 32 -18.16 -6.93 1.67
C ILE A 32 -16.79 -7.32 2.23
N ALA A 33 -16.20 -8.42 1.74
CA ALA A 33 -14.88 -8.86 2.13
C ALA A 33 -13.81 -7.80 1.82
N SER A 34 -13.91 -7.14 0.66
CA SER A 34 -13.04 -6.01 0.27
C SER A 34 -13.18 -4.82 1.22
N GLY A 35 -14.41 -4.45 1.59
CA GLY A 35 -14.67 -3.39 2.55
C GLY A 35 -14.07 -3.68 3.92
N TRP A 36 -14.30 -4.88 4.45
CA TRP A 36 -13.73 -5.31 5.73
C TRP A 36 -12.21 -5.51 5.67
N ALA A 37 -11.64 -5.87 4.53
CA ALA A 37 -10.19 -5.89 4.33
C ALA A 37 -9.57 -4.49 4.36
N LEU A 38 -10.24 -3.48 3.79
CA LEU A 38 -9.81 -2.07 3.93
C LEU A 38 -9.86 -1.59 5.38
N VAL A 39 -10.90 -2.00 6.13
CA VAL A 39 -10.99 -1.71 7.58
C VAL A 39 -9.86 -2.39 8.33
N ARG A 40 -9.62 -3.69 8.12
CA ARG A 40 -8.48 -4.41 8.73
C ARG A 40 -7.16 -3.76 8.38
N ALA A 41 -6.93 -3.42 7.11
CA ALA A 41 -5.73 -2.75 6.65
C ALA A 41 -5.51 -1.38 7.32
N LEU A 42 -6.57 -0.61 7.53
CA LEU A 42 -6.51 0.68 8.22
C LEU A 42 -6.00 0.56 9.67
N PHE A 43 -6.39 -0.52 10.35
CA PHE A 43 -6.04 -0.80 11.75
C PHE A 43 -4.90 -1.81 11.92
N ALA A 44 -4.19 -2.13 10.83
CA ALA A 44 -3.05 -3.01 10.85
C ALA A 44 -1.93 -2.45 11.75
N GLY A 45 -1.45 -3.30 12.67
CA GLY A 45 -0.48 -2.97 13.71
C GLY A 45 0.97 -3.07 13.25
N ARG A 46 1.27 -3.78 12.14
CA ARG A 46 2.62 -3.81 11.57
C ARG A 46 2.82 -2.70 10.53
N PRO A 47 4.03 -2.11 10.46
CA PRO A 47 4.35 -1.12 9.45
C PRO A 47 4.17 -1.69 8.05
N SER A 48 3.65 -0.89 7.12
CA SER A 48 3.58 -1.26 5.71
C SER A 48 4.99 -1.26 5.11
N GLU A 49 5.30 -2.25 4.28
CA GLU A 49 6.55 -2.35 3.51
C GLU A 49 6.50 -1.38 2.32
N ILE A 50 6.56 -0.09 2.63
CA ILE A 50 6.69 0.96 1.63
C ILE A 50 8.18 1.16 1.38
N ASP A 51 8.58 1.13 0.11
CA ASP A 51 9.94 1.44 -0.29
C ASP A 51 10.37 2.82 0.25
N ARG A 52 11.47 2.84 1.01
CA ARG A 52 12.05 4.05 1.61
C ARG A 52 12.51 5.05 0.54
N GLN A 53 12.78 4.57 -0.67
CA GLN A 53 13.16 5.41 -1.81
C GLN A 53 11.96 6.05 -2.50
N GLY A 54 10.74 5.61 -2.21
CA GLY A 54 9.51 6.20 -2.72
C GLY A 54 9.39 7.69 -2.38
N LEU A 55 9.15 8.52 -3.40
CA LEU A 55 8.96 9.97 -3.25
C LEU A 55 7.77 10.27 -2.34
N VAL A 56 8.00 11.07 -1.29
CA VAL A 56 7.03 11.47 -0.25
C VAL A 56 6.53 10.30 0.61
N LEU A 57 6.17 9.16 0.01
CA LEU A 57 5.67 7.96 0.68
C LEU A 57 6.72 7.30 1.56
N GLY A 58 7.97 7.18 1.11
CA GLY A 58 9.06 6.59 1.90
C GLY A 58 9.35 7.38 3.19
N PRO A 59 9.56 8.71 3.12
CA PRO A 59 9.79 9.55 4.29
C PRO A 59 8.59 9.62 5.24
N LEU A 60 7.36 9.52 4.72
CA LEU A 60 6.16 9.45 5.57
C LEU A 60 6.00 8.08 6.24
N ALA A 61 6.32 7.00 5.52
CA ALA A 61 6.32 5.65 6.08
C ALA A 61 7.35 5.50 7.21
N GLN A 62 8.52 6.13 7.09
CA GLN A 62 9.55 6.14 8.14
C GLN A 62 9.10 6.82 9.43
N ARG A 63 8.21 7.82 9.37
CA ARG A 63 7.74 8.55 10.55
C ARG A 63 6.87 7.71 11.49
N ARG A 64 6.42 6.51 11.06
CA ARG A 64 5.69 5.49 11.85
C ARG A 64 4.68 6.09 12.86
N VAL A 65 3.97 7.16 12.48
CA VAL A 65 3.03 7.86 13.37
C VAL A 65 1.75 7.05 13.48
N GLY A 66 1.36 6.72 14.72
CA GLY A 66 0.08 6.10 15.04
C GLY A 66 -0.89 7.11 15.67
N LEU A 67 -2.10 7.21 15.15
CA LEU A 67 -3.22 7.87 15.80
C LEU A 67 -3.95 6.86 16.67
N SER A 68 -3.77 6.94 17.99
CA SER A 68 -4.51 6.10 18.93
C SER A 68 -6.01 6.40 18.85
N VAL A 69 -6.83 5.39 18.60
CA VAL A 69 -8.28 5.51 18.74
C VAL A 69 -8.60 5.50 20.22
N PRO A 70 -9.28 6.55 20.74
CA PRO A 70 -9.60 6.61 22.15
C PRO A 70 -10.48 5.41 22.53
N TRP A 71 -10.23 4.84 23.70
CA TRP A 71 -10.99 3.73 24.32
C TRP A 71 -10.79 2.31 23.76
N THR A 72 -10.02 2.10 22.69
CA THR A 72 -9.88 0.77 22.07
C THR A 72 -8.46 0.19 22.10
N GLY A 73 -7.43 0.98 22.44
CA GLY A 73 -6.03 0.52 22.43
C GLY A 73 -5.49 0.18 21.04
N VAL A 74 -6.21 0.59 19.99
CA VAL A 74 -5.86 0.40 18.57
C VAL A 74 -5.27 1.69 18.03
N GLU A 75 -4.23 1.58 17.21
CA GLU A 75 -3.58 2.72 16.55
C GLU A 75 -3.81 2.67 15.03
N VAL A 76 -4.26 3.79 14.45
CA VAL A 76 -4.30 3.98 12.99
C VAL A 76 -2.94 4.52 12.56
N ARG A 77 -2.17 3.71 11.85
CA ARG A 77 -0.84 4.11 11.37
C ARG A 77 -0.92 4.94 10.09
N LEU A 78 -0.09 5.97 9.99
CA LEU A 78 0.01 6.80 8.79
C LEU A 78 0.36 5.95 7.54
N SER A 79 1.22 4.94 7.71
CA SER A 79 1.60 4.00 6.64
C SER A 79 0.40 3.22 6.09
N SER A 80 -0.57 2.86 6.95
CA SER A 80 -1.79 2.17 6.55
C SER A 80 -2.76 3.09 5.82
N LEU A 81 -2.85 4.34 6.28
CA LEU A 81 -3.64 5.38 5.61
C LEU A 81 -3.12 5.70 4.19
N LEU A 82 -1.80 5.63 3.99
CA LEU A 82 -1.18 5.84 2.68
C LEU A 82 -1.50 4.72 1.66
N VAL A 83 -1.81 3.51 2.13
CA VAL A 83 -2.16 2.38 1.25
C VAL A 83 -3.61 2.47 0.77
N LEU A 84 -4.54 2.95 1.59
CA LEU A 84 -5.97 3.06 1.27
C LEU A 84 -6.30 3.74 -0.07
N PRO A 85 -5.76 4.95 -0.40
CA PRO A 85 -6.09 5.64 -1.64
C PRO A 85 -5.57 4.92 -2.90
N VAL A 86 -4.66 3.94 -2.75
CA VAL A 86 -4.22 3.07 -3.85
C VAL A 86 -5.04 1.78 -3.86
N ALA A 87 -5.19 1.12 -2.72
CA ALA A 87 -5.86 -0.16 -2.62
C ALA A 87 -7.37 -0.07 -2.91
N ALA A 88 -8.06 0.96 -2.40
CA ALA A 88 -9.51 1.08 -2.56
C ALA A 88 -9.95 1.25 -4.03
N PRO A 89 -9.33 2.12 -4.86
CA PRO A 89 -9.64 2.17 -6.29
C PRO A 89 -9.37 0.86 -7.02
N ILE A 90 -8.26 0.17 -6.71
CA ILE A 90 -7.94 -1.12 -7.33
C ILE A 90 -9.01 -2.16 -6.97
N LEU A 91 -9.38 -2.28 -5.69
CA LEU A 91 -10.45 -3.18 -5.26
C LEU A 91 -11.79 -2.82 -5.90
N ALA A 92 -12.11 -1.54 -6.07
CA ALA A 92 -13.32 -1.10 -6.76
C ALA A 92 -13.31 -1.51 -8.25
N VAL A 93 -12.16 -1.40 -8.93
CA VAL A 93 -11.98 -1.88 -10.30
C VAL A 93 -12.16 -3.39 -10.37
N VAL A 94 -11.49 -4.16 -9.49
CA VAL A 94 -11.62 -5.61 -9.43
C VAL A 94 -13.08 -6.02 -9.19
N TRP A 95 -13.75 -5.41 -8.21
CA TRP A 95 -15.15 -5.69 -7.90
C TRP A 95 -16.08 -5.37 -9.07
N THR A 96 -15.83 -4.26 -9.78
CA THR A 96 -16.62 -3.88 -10.97
C THR A 96 -16.41 -4.86 -12.12
N VAL A 97 -15.15 -5.24 -12.39
CA VAL A 97 -14.81 -6.19 -13.47
C VAL A 97 -15.38 -7.58 -13.18
N VAL A 98 -15.20 -8.08 -11.96
CA VAL A 98 -15.77 -9.37 -11.54
C VAL A 98 -17.29 -9.34 -11.62
N GLY A 99 -17.95 -8.28 -11.14
CA GLY A 99 -19.41 -8.13 -11.26
C GLY A 99 -19.89 -8.12 -12.71
N THR A 100 -19.18 -7.42 -13.59
CA THR A 100 -19.51 -7.36 -15.02
C THR A 100 -19.39 -8.75 -15.67
N LEU A 101 -18.34 -9.51 -15.38
CA LEU A 101 -18.11 -10.83 -15.98
C LEU A 101 -18.96 -11.95 -15.38
N THR A 102 -19.39 -11.81 -14.13
CA THR A 102 -20.15 -12.86 -13.43
C THR A 102 -21.64 -12.57 -13.47
N VAL A 103 -22.07 -11.44 -12.91
CA VAL A 103 -23.47 -11.04 -12.85
C VAL A 103 -23.95 -10.54 -14.20
N GLY A 104 -23.14 -9.70 -14.88
CA GLY A 104 -23.53 -9.11 -16.17
C GLY A 104 -23.76 -10.13 -17.29
N VAL A 105 -23.12 -11.29 -17.24
CA VAL A 105 -23.29 -12.37 -18.24
C VAL A 105 -24.51 -13.24 -17.95
N VAL A 106 -24.87 -13.42 -16.68
CA VAL A 106 -25.90 -14.38 -16.26
C VAL A 106 -27.25 -13.70 -15.95
N ALA A 107 -27.26 -12.41 -15.63
CA ALA A 107 -28.45 -11.66 -15.22
C ALA A 107 -29.03 -10.81 -16.36
N ASP A 108 -29.35 -11.43 -17.49
CA ASP A 108 -29.99 -10.73 -18.61
C ASP A 108 -31.43 -10.34 -18.21
N GLY A 109 -31.63 -9.07 -17.83
CA GLY A 109 -32.90 -8.53 -17.32
C GLY A 109 -33.01 -8.34 -15.79
N GLY A 110 -31.95 -8.65 -15.02
CA GLY A 110 -31.89 -8.41 -13.56
C GLY A 110 -32.46 -9.54 -12.69
N LEU A 111 -32.44 -9.34 -11.36
CA LEU A 111 -32.95 -10.33 -10.41
C LEU A 111 -34.48 -10.38 -10.40
N ALA A 112 -35.04 -11.58 -10.29
CA ALA A 112 -36.47 -11.75 -10.04
C ALA A 112 -36.88 -11.04 -8.74
N PRO A 113 -38.04 -10.35 -8.68
CA PRO A 113 -38.48 -9.61 -7.50
C PRO A 113 -38.54 -10.47 -6.22
N GLU A 114 -38.87 -11.74 -6.36
CA GLU A 114 -38.97 -12.73 -5.27
C GLU A 114 -37.58 -13.10 -4.70
N ALA A 115 -36.55 -13.09 -5.54
CA ALA A 115 -35.16 -13.34 -5.13
C ALA A 115 -34.51 -12.09 -4.51
N LEU A 116 -34.97 -10.89 -4.88
CA LEU A 116 -34.38 -9.62 -4.45
C LEU A 116 -34.40 -9.43 -2.93
N ASP A 117 -35.54 -9.68 -2.28
CA ASP A 117 -35.70 -9.54 -0.83
C ASP A 117 -34.83 -10.54 -0.06
N THR A 118 -34.81 -11.78 -0.53
CA THR A 118 -34.06 -12.87 0.12
C THR A 118 -32.55 -12.76 -0.08
N VAL A 119 -32.09 -12.36 -1.28
CA VAL A 119 -30.67 -12.07 -1.56
C VAL A 119 -30.21 -10.86 -0.75
N THR A 120 -31.03 -9.80 -0.64
CA THR A 120 -30.69 -8.61 0.15
C THR A 120 -30.52 -8.97 1.63
N LEU A 121 -31.43 -9.77 2.19
CA LEU A 121 -31.31 -10.27 3.56
C LEU A 121 -30.04 -11.10 3.76
N ALA A 122 -29.69 -11.96 2.79
CA ALA A 122 -28.47 -12.75 2.81
C ALA A 122 -27.21 -11.86 2.76
N VAL A 123 -27.19 -10.83 1.92
CA VAL A 123 -26.09 -9.85 1.85
C VAL A 123 -25.91 -9.13 3.19
N ILE A 124 -27.00 -8.72 3.85
CA ILE A 124 -26.94 -8.11 5.18
C ILE A 124 -26.39 -9.10 6.22
N ALA A 125 -26.86 -10.35 6.19
CA ALA A 125 -26.39 -11.38 7.11
C ALA A 125 -24.88 -11.66 6.94
N VAL A 126 -24.39 -11.70 5.68
CA VAL A 126 -22.96 -11.82 5.37
C VAL A 126 -22.19 -10.61 5.87
N PHE A 127 -22.69 -9.39 5.64
CA PHE A 127 -22.04 -8.16 6.11
C PHE A 127 -21.89 -8.14 7.63
N VAL A 128 -22.95 -8.48 8.37
CA VAL A 128 -22.94 -8.55 9.83
C VAL A 128 -22.03 -9.68 10.31
N GLY A 129 -22.08 -10.85 9.67
CA GLY A 129 -21.24 -12.00 10.03
C GLY A 129 -19.74 -11.70 9.87
N GLU A 130 -19.35 -11.12 8.74
CA GLU A 130 -17.97 -10.70 8.48
C GLU A 130 -17.53 -9.58 9.44
N GLY A 131 -18.44 -8.66 9.75
CA GLY A 131 -18.20 -7.59 10.72
C GLY A 131 -17.99 -8.09 12.14
N VAL A 132 -18.82 -9.00 12.62
CA VAL A 132 -18.66 -9.63 13.95
C VAL A 132 -17.36 -10.42 14.01
N THR A 133 -17.03 -11.16 12.95
CA THR A 133 -15.78 -11.92 12.86
C THR A 133 -14.58 -10.97 12.93
N THR A 134 -14.61 -9.88 12.16
CA THR A 134 -13.57 -8.84 12.21
C THR A 134 -13.48 -8.22 13.62
N LEU A 135 -14.60 -7.89 14.27
CA LEU A 135 -14.59 -7.29 15.60
C LEU A 135 -14.05 -8.24 16.68
N VAL A 136 -14.44 -9.52 16.66
CA VAL A 136 -14.08 -10.48 17.70
C VAL A 136 -12.69 -11.06 17.48
N GLU A 137 -12.38 -11.48 16.26
CA GLU A 137 -11.12 -12.16 15.96
C GLU A 137 -10.00 -11.14 15.74
N TYR A 138 -10.21 -10.21 14.81
CA TYR A 138 -9.16 -9.27 14.44
C TYR A 138 -8.84 -8.28 15.57
N PHE A 139 -9.86 -7.61 16.13
CA PHE A 139 -9.67 -6.64 17.22
C PHE A 139 -9.64 -7.30 18.60
N GLY A 140 -10.58 -8.22 18.87
CA GLY A 140 -10.73 -8.84 20.19
C GLY A 140 -9.60 -9.82 20.56
N ARG A 141 -9.11 -10.64 19.62
CA ARG A 141 -7.96 -11.53 19.86
C ARG A 141 -6.61 -10.89 19.56
N GLY A 142 -6.61 -9.72 18.92
CA GLY A 142 -5.40 -8.94 18.71
C GLY A 142 -4.61 -9.32 17.45
N GLU A 143 -5.19 -10.06 16.51
CA GLU A 143 -4.54 -10.43 15.22
C GLU A 143 -4.10 -9.20 14.42
N TYR A 144 -4.74 -8.04 14.65
CA TYR A 144 -4.30 -6.78 14.06
C TYR A 144 -2.81 -6.48 14.29
N ARG A 145 -2.21 -6.99 15.36
CA ARG A 145 -0.79 -6.77 15.69
C ARG A 145 0.18 -7.51 14.77
N ASP A 146 -0.28 -8.57 14.10
CA ASP A 146 0.56 -9.43 13.27
C ASP A 146 0.43 -9.12 11.78
N HIS A 147 -0.61 -8.36 11.39
CA HIS A 147 -0.82 -7.97 10.01
C HIS A 147 -0.29 -6.56 9.69
N SER A 148 0.24 -6.43 8.47
CA SER A 148 0.47 -5.16 7.79
C SER A 148 -0.73 -4.83 6.90
N ALA A 149 -0.85 -3.57 6.45
CA ALA A 149 -1.95 -3.17 5.56
C ALA A 149 -1.99 -4.00 4.25
N GLN A 150 -0.83 -4.46 3.76
CA GLN A 150 -0.72 -5.24 2.53
C GLN A 150 -1.17 -6.70 2.74
N THR A 151 -0.72 -7.34 3.82
CA THR A 151 -1.13 -8.72 4.16
C THR A 151 -2.62 -8.80 4.49
N ALA A 152 -3.20 -7.75 5.09
CA ALA A 152 -4.63 -7.68 5.38
C ALA A 152 -5.53 -7.66 4.13
N ILE A 153 -5.04 -7.19 2.98
CA ILE A 153 -5.81 -7.10 1.72
C ILE A 153 -5.43 -8.21 0.74
N GLN A 154 -4.24 -8.81 0.88
CA GLN A 154 -3.72 -9.83 -0.03
C GLN A 154 -4.66 -11.03 -0.20
N GLY A 155 -5.30 -11.48 0.88
CA GLY A 155 -6.29 -12.57 0.81
C GLY A 155 -7.46 -12.25 -0.14
N VAL A 156 -7.97 -11.02 -0.08
CA VAL A 156 -9.07 -10.58 -0.96
C VAL A 156 -8.60 -10.41 -2.40
N PHE A 157 -7.38 -9.91 -2.61
CA PHE A 157 -6.79 -9.84 -3.95
C PHE A 157 -6.66 -11.21 -4.61
N ALA A 158 -6.11 -12.19 -3.87
CA ALA A 158 -5.95 -13.55 -4.36
C ALA A 158 -7.32 -14.19 -4.67
N GLN A 159 -8.31 -14.02 -3.79
CA GLN A 159 -9.66 -14.51 -4.00
C GLN A 159 -10.32 -13.85 -5.23
N GLY A 160 -10.24 -12.52 -5.36
CA GLY A 160 -10.77 -11.79 -6.50
C GLY A 160 -10.10 -12.19 -7.82
N ALA A 161 -8.77 -12.36 -7.83
CA ALA A 161 -8.02 -12.80 -9.00
C ALA A 161 -8.39 -14.24 -9.40
N ALA A 162 -8.55 -15.15 -8.44
CA ALA A 162 -8.95 -16.52 -8.71
C ALA A 162 -10.37 -16.60 -9.29
N ILE A 163 -11.32 -15.82 -8.73
CA ILE A 163 -12.69 -15.72 -9.26
C ILE A 163 -12.67 -15.14 -10.68
N PHE A 164 -11.89 -14.07 -10.91
CA PHE A 164 -11.76 -13.45 -12.22
C PHE A 164 -11.20 -14.41 -13.28
N LEU A 165 -10.07 -15.07 -13.00
CA LEU A 165 -9.44 -16.01 -13.93
C LEU A 165 -10.33 -17.24 -14.16
N GLY A 166 -10.96 -17.76 -13.10
CA GLY A 166 -11.93 -18.84 -13.20
C GLY A 166 -13.11 -18.46 -14.10
N ALA A 167 -13.69 -17.27 -13.89
CA ALA A 167 -14.80 -16.79 -14.71
C ALA A 167 -14.40 -16.60 -16.18
N LEU A 168 -13.25 -15.98 -16.44
CA LEU A 168 -12.73 -15.78 -17.79
C LEU A 168 -12.49 -17.11 -18.51
N PHE A 169 -11.89 -18.09 -17.81
CA PHE A 169 -11.63 -19.41 -18.34
C PHE A 169 -12.92 -20.18 -18.66
N THR A 170 -13.90 -20.14 -17.77
CA THR A 170 -15.21 -20.76 -18.01
C THR A 170 -15.90 -20.15 -19.22
N VAL A 171 -15.97 -18.82 -19.32
CA VAL A 171 -16.56 -18.13 -20.47
C VAL A 171 -15.83 -18.51 -21.76
N THR A 172 -14.51 -18.58 -21.73
CA THR A 172 -13.69 -18.92 -22.92
C THR A 172 -13.90 -20.38 -23.35
N ILE A 173 -13.95 -21.34 -22.42
CA ILE A 173 -14.22 -22.75 -22.75
C ILE A 173 -15.61 -22.93 -23.31
N VAL A 174 -16.62 -22.33 -22.67
CA VAL A 174 -18.00 -22.44 -23.16
C VAL A 174 -18.10 -21.80 -24.54
N ALA A 175 -17.56 -20.59 -24.73
CA ALA A 175 -17.46 -19.93 -26.04
C ALA A 175 -16.81 -20.81 -27.10
N ALA A 176 -15.64 -21.39 -26.83
CA ALA A 176 -14.93 -22.26 -27.78
C ALA A 176 -15.67 -23.57 -28.07
N GLY A 177 -16.52 -24.05 -27.15
CA GLY A 177 -17.29 -25.27 -27.31
C GLY A 177 -18.65 -25.07 -27.97
N THR A 178 -19.19 -23.85 -27.97
CA THR A 178 -20.55 -23.56 -28.44
C THR A 178 -20.64 -22.57 -29.61
N LEU A 179 -19.62 -21.73 -29.81
CA LEU A 179 -19.58 -20.75 -30.89
C LEU A 179 -18.71 -21.26 -32.05
N GLU A 180 -19.10 -20.91 -33.27
CA GLU A 180 -18.25 -21.03 -34.46
C GLU A 180 -17.25 -19.85 -34.48
N ASP A 181 -16.10 -20.00 -35.16
CA ASP A 181 -14.94 -19.08 -35.09
C ASP A 181 -15.24 -17.59 -35.34
N ASP A 182 -16.33 -17.26 -36.05
CA ASP A 182 -16.74 -15.89 -36.39
C ASP A 182 -17.93 -15.34 -35.57
N THR A 183 -18.44 -16.11 -34.59
CA THR A 183 -19.55 -15.65 -33.75
C THR A 183 -19.06 -14.81 -32.56
N PRO A 184 -19.61 -13.61 -32.32
CA PRO A 184 -19.20 -12.78 -31.18
C PRO A 184 -19.61 -13.42 -29.85
N ILE A 185 -18.78 -13.24 -28.81
CA ILE A 185 -19.00 -13.78 -27.45
C ILE A 185 -20.37 -13.34 -26.87
N SER A 186 -20.90 -12.19 -27.28
CA SER A 186 -22.22 -11.70 -26.86
C SER A 186 -23.40 -12.54 -27.37
N ALA A 187 -23.18 -13.49 -28.29
CA ALA A 187 -24.21 -14.41 -28.80
C ALA A 187 -24.35 -15.67 -27.94
N LEU A 188 -23.55 -15.82 -26.88
CA LEU A 188 -23.65 -16.94 -25.94
C LEU A 188 -24.96 -16.90 -25.18
N ASP A 189 -25.60 -18.07 -25.08
CA ASP A 189 -26.77 -18.26 -24.23
C ASP A 189 -26.38 -18.13 -22.74
N PRO A 190 -26.93 -17.14 -22.00
CA PRO A 190 -26.66 -16.96 -20.57
C PRO A 190 -26.90 -18.22 -19.73
N ASP A 191 -27.89 -19.03 -20.13
CA ASP A 191 -28.24 -20.26 -19.40
C ASP A 191 -27.18 -21.36 -19.56
N ALA A 192 -26.42 -21.36 -20.67
CA ALA A 192 -25.33 -22.29 -20.91
C ALA A 192 -24.07 -21.95 -20.09
N ILE A 193 -23.87 -20.68 -19.74
CA ILE A 193 -22.70 -20.21 -18.98
C ILE A 193 -22.96 -20.24 -17.47
N GLY A 194 -24.18 -19.95 -17.03
CA GLY A 194 -24.50 -19.72 -15.62
C GLY A 194 -24.13 -20.86 -14.67
N LEU A 195 -24.45 -22.11 -15.04
CA LEU A 195 -24.18 -23.29 -14.19
C LEU A 195 -22.67 -23.65 -14.12
N PRO A 196 -21.93 -23.77 -15.23
CA PRO A 196 -20.48 -23.97 -15.19
C PRO A 196 -19.74 -22.89 -14.41
N LEU A 197 -20.14 -21.62 -14.59
CA LEU A 197 -19.54 -20.48 -13.91
C LEU A 197 -19.77 -20.54 -12.40
N LEU A 198 -20.99 -20.87 -11.99
CA LEU A 198 -21.35 -21.07 -10.58
C LEU A 198 -20.51 -22.19 -9.94
N LEU A 199 -20.39 -23.34 -10.60
CA LEU A 199 -19.57 -24.44 -10.09
C LEU A 199 -18.10 -24.05 -9.96
N GLY A 200 -17.56 -23.29 -10.93
CA GLY A 200 -16.21 -22.77 -10.87
C GLY A 200 -15.98 -21.85 -9.67
N ILE A 201 -16.86 -20.87 -9.45
CA ILE A 201 -16.75 -19.94 -8.31
C ILE A 201 -16.87 -20.67 -6.98
N VAL A 202 -17.81 -21.62 -6.85
CA VAL A 202 -17.98 -22.42 -5.64
C VAL A 202 -16.72 -23.27 -5.37
N ALA A 203 -16.12 -23.87 -6.40
CA ALA A 203 -14.89 -24.64 -6.26
C ALA A 203 -13.70 -23.76 -5.81
N VAL A 204 -13.55 -22.57 -6.39
CA VAL A 204 -12.53 -21.60 -5.98
C VAL A 204 -12.73 -21.17 -4.53
N LYS A 205 -13.96 -20.82 -4.16
CA LYS A 205 -14.30 -20.44 -2.78
C LYS A 205 -13.96 -21.57 -1.80
N PHE A 206 -14.37 -22.80 -2.12
CA PHE A 206 -14.07 -23.96 -1.29
C PHE A 206 -12.55 -24.20 -1.14
N ALA A 207 -11.78 -24.01 -2.22
CA ALA A 207 -10.32 -24.10 -2.16
C ALA A 207 -9.70 -23.03 -1.25
N PHE A 208 -10.21 -21.80 -1.27
CA PHE A 208 -9.81 -20.72 -0.37
C PHE A 208 -10.18 -21.01 1.10
N ASP A 209 -11.41 -21.45 1.35
CA ASP A 209 -11.86 -21.83 2.69
C ASP A 209 -11.00 -22.99 3.24
N LEU A 210 -10.66 -23.96 2.39
CA LEU A 210 -9.79 -25.08 2.75
C LEU A 210 -8.34 -24.63 3.00
N ALA A 211 -7.78 -23.78 2.14
CA ALA A 211 -6.44 -23.23 2.32
C ALA A 211 -6.34 -22.41 3.61
N SER A 212 -7.37 -21.63 3.94
CA SER A 212 -7.45 -20.89 5.20
C SER A 212 -7.50 -21.81 6.41
N LEU A 213 -8.26 -22.92 6.34
CA LEU A 213 -8.39 -23.88 7.44
C LEU A 213 -7.13 -24.71 7.70
N TYR A 214 -6.27 -24.88 6.68
CA TYR A 214 -4.98 -25.58 6.78
C TYR A 214 -3.76 -24.64 6.76
N GLY A 215 -3.97 -23.32 6.77
CA GLY A 215 -2.93 -22.30 6.66
C GLY A 215 -1.83 -22.47 7.71
N ASP A 216 -2.21 -22.67 8.96
CA ASP A 216 -1.26 -22.85 10.08
C ASP A 216 -0.36 -24.09 9.89
N ARG A 217 -0.86 -25.15 9.25
CA ARG A 217 -0.06 -26.35 8.96
C ARG A 217 0.87 -26.16 7.77
N LEU A 218 0.45 -25.36 6.78
CA LEU A 218 1.27 -25.01 5.62
C LEU A 218 2.41 -24.06 6.02
N ALA A 219 2.12 -23.06 6.85
CA ALA A 219 3.13 -22.16 7.41
C ALA A 219 4.15 -22.91 8.29
N ALA A 220 3.68 -23.81 9.16
CA ALA A 220 4.57 -24.66 9.96
C ALA A 220 5.42 -25.61 9.09
N PHE A 221 4.91 -26.06 7.94
CA PHE A 221 5.67 -26.86 7.00
C PHE A 221 6.75 -26.03 6.30
N ASP A 222 6.42 -24.82 5.85
CA ASP A 222 7.36 -23.85 5.23
C ASP A 222 8.55 -23.58 6.16
N GLU A 223 8.25 -23.22 7.42
CA GLU A 223 9.23 -22.93 8.47
C GLU A 223 10.11 -24.16 8.81
N SER A 224 9.53 -25.36 8.79
CA SER A 224 10.27 -26.62 9.02
C SER A 224 11.11 -27.09 7.82
N SER A 225 10.78 -26.64 6.61
CA SER A 225 11.34 -27.19 5.37
C SER A 225 12.52 -26.39 4.81
N ALA A 226 12.86 -25.23 5.39
CA ALA A 226 13.88 -24.30 4.87
C ALA A 226 13.69 -23.93 3.37
N LEU A 227 12.47 -24.11 2.86
CA LEU A 227 12.05 -23.63 1.55
C LEU A 227 11.37 -22.29 1.82
N ASP A 228 11.87 -21.20 1.24
CA ASP A 228 11.21 -19.90 1.32
C ASP A 228 10.17 -19.82 0.22
N LEU A 229 8.99 -20.40 0.47
CA LEU A 229 7.86 -20.38 -0.48
C LEU A 229 6.96 -19.16 -0.28
N GLY A 230 7.30 -18.25 0.63
CA GLY A 230 6.57 -17.02 0.90
C GLY A 230 5.27 -17.22 1.69
N PHE A 231 5.05 -18.38 2.32
CA PHE A 231 3.87 -18.63 3.16
C PHE A 231 4.09 -18.20 4.62
N SER A 232 5.34 -18.08 5.08
CA SER A 232 5.72 -17.63 6.42
C SER A 232 6.24 -16.19 6.48
N HIS A 233 5.88 -15.31 5.53
CA HIS A 233 6.37 -13.92 5.53
C HIS A 233 5.79 -13.14 6.72
N GLU A 234 6.63 -12.95 7.74
CA GLU A 234 6.28 -12.19 8.92
C GLU A 234 6.66 -10.71 8.71
N PRO A 235 5.72 -9.75 8.70
CA PRO A 235 6.04 -8.35 8.46
C PRO A 235 6.97 -7.80 9.56
N PRO A 236 7.86 -6.83 9.27
CA PRO A 236 8.86 -6.39 10.23
C PRO A 236 8.26 -5.85 11.54
N ALA A 237 8.85 -6.25 12.67
CA ALA A 237 8.36 -5.86 13.99
C ALA A 237 8.34 -4.33 14.18
N PRO A 238 7.35 -3.79 14.91
CA PRO A 238 7.28 -2.37 15.24
C PRO A 238 8.26 -2.03 16.37
N GLN A 239 9.56 -1.97 16.08
CA GLN A 239 10.54 -1.43 17.03
C GLN A 239 10.73 0.07 16.74
N PRO A 240 10.32 0.98 17.65
CA PRO A 240 10.72 2.38 17.55
C PRO A 240 12.23 2.49 17.74
N ALA A 241 12.87 3.40 17.01
CA ALA A 241 14.29 3.69 17.21
C ALA A 241 14.49 4.20 18.64
N ASP A 242 15.51 3.71 19.35
CA ASP A 242 15.85 4.22 20.67
C ASP A 242 16.43 5.64 20.53
N GLY A 243 15.74 6.61 21.13
CA GLY A 243 16.15 8.01 21.17
C GLY A 243 16.99 8.39 22.38
N SER A 244 17.33 7.43 23.25
CA SER A 244 18.18 7.68 24.42
C SER A 244 19.59 8.12 23.97
N LEU A 245 20.21 9.07 24.67
CA LEU A 245 21.56 9.53 24.35
C LEU A 245 22.32 9.76 25.66
N ALA A 246 23.57 9.32 25.70
CA ALA A 246 24.48 9.57 26.79
C ALA A 246 25.09 10.98 26.67
N GLY A 247 25.36 11.58 27.83
CA GLY A 247 26.15 12.80 27.92
C GLY A 247 25.46 14.08 27.44
N ALA A 248 26.28 15.02 26.94
CA ALA A 248 25.83 16.35 26.56
C ALA A 248 25.27 16.35 25.14
N VAL A 249 23.95 16.39 25.02
CA VAL A 249 23.30 16.30 23.70
C VAL A 249 23.44 17.60 22.90
N ARG A 250 24.12 17.54 21.75
CA ARG A 250 24.14 18.61 20.76
C ARG A 250 23.08 18.38 19.69
N THR A 251 22.52 19.46 19.13
CA THR A 251 21.53 19.35 18.05
C THR A 251 21.98 20.08 16.81
N VAL A 252 22.06 19.35 15.70
CA VAL A 252 22.47 19.87 14.39
C VAL A 252 21.28 19.89 13.44
N ARG A 253 21.25 20.93 12.60
CA ARG A 253 20.13 21.21 11.68
C ARG A 253 20.65 21.77 10.37
N GLN A 254 19.89 21.51 9.32
CA GLN A 254 20.10 22.22 8.06
C GLN A 254 19.71 23.71 8.19
N PRO A 255 20.55 24.64 7.74
CA PRO A 255 20.20 26.04 7.65
C PRO A 255 19.10 26.25 6.58
N ARG A 256 18.31 27.31 6.73
CA ARG A 256 17.19 27.62 5.81
C ARG A 256 17.63 27.73 4.34
N ARG A 257 18.84 28.22 4.08
CA ARG A 257 19.39 28.37 2.72
C ARG A 257 19.67 27.01 2.07
N ALA A 258 20.22 26.06 2.83
CA ALA A 258 20.45 24.70 2.35
C ALA A 258 19.14 23.96 2.07
N ARG A 259 18.13 24.15 2.92
CA ARG A 259 16.78 23.59 2.69
C ARG A 259 16.16 24.08 1.37
N LEU A 260 16.20 25.39 1.13
CA LEU A 260 15.67 25.97 -0.12
C LEU A 260 16.44 25.48 -1.35
N ALA A 261 17.77 25.45 -1.26
CA ALA A 261 18.60 24.96 -2.36
C ALA A 261 18.36 23.47 -2.64
N GLY A 262 18.32 22.65 -1.59
CA GLY A 262 18.07 21.22 -1.68
C GLY A 262 16.69 20.90 -2.23
N ALA A 263 15.65 21.63 -1.81
CA ALA A 263 14.30 21.51 -2.37
C ALA A 263 14.26 21.78 -3.88
N LEU A 264 15.01 22.78 -4.37
CA LEU A 264 15.08 23.11 -5.79
C LEU A 264 15.89 22.11 -6.62
N THR A 265 16.83 21.38 -6.01
CA THR A 265 17.73 20.46 -6.72
C THR A 265 17.28 19.01 -6.63
N THR A 266 16.41 18.66 -5.68
CA THR A 266 15.81 17.33 -5.52
C THR A 266 15.14 16.78 -6.80
N PRO A 267 14.45 17.58 -7.65
CA PRO A 267 13.90 17.09 -8.91
C PRO A 267 14.97 16.59 -9.90
N LEU A 268 16.20 17.11 -9.83
CA LEU A 268 17.27 16.72 -10.75
C LEU A 268 17.75 15.28 -10.50
N GLY A 269 17.64 14.81 -9.26
CA GLY A 269 17.95 13.42 -8.89
C GLY A 269 16.83 12.43 -9.21
N HIS A 270 15.63 12.91 -9.57
CA HIS A 270 14.45 12.08 -9.79
C HIS A 270 13.80 12.43 -11.13
N PRO A 271 14.40 12.05 -12.28
CA PRO A 271 13.89 12.41 -13.59
C PRO A 271 12.45 11.93 -13.83
N GLY A 272 12.03 10.85 -13.15
CA GLY A 272 10.67 10.33 -13.20
C GLY A 272 9.59 11.31 -12.74
N LEU A 273 9.92 12.31 -11.90
CA LEU A 273 8.96 13.34 -11.49
C LEU A 273 8.43 14.16 -12.66
N TRP A 274 9.24 14.33 -13.72
CA TRP A 274 8.84 15.07 -14.91
C TRP A 274 7.81 14.33 -15.77
N TYR A 275 7.60 13.03 -15.57
CA TYR A 275 6.47 12.33 -16.22
C TYR A 275 5.12 12.87 -15.77
N LEU A 276 5.01 13.37 -14.52
CA LEU A 276 3.80 14.02 -14.03
C LEU A 276 3.50 15.33 -14.76
N ALA A 277 4.51 15.97 -15.36
CA ALA A 277 4.36 17.16 -16.18
C ALA A 277 3.75 16.87 -17.56
N ALA A 278 3.82 15.62 -18.03
CA ALA A 278 3.42 15.25 -19.38
C ALA A 278 1.91 15.44 -19.63
N LEU A 279 1.07 15.05 -18.68
CA LEU A 279 -0.39 15.17 -18.79
C LEU A 279 -0.87 16.62 -18.86
N PRO A 280 -0.50 17.52 -17.92
CA PRO A 280 -0.86 18.94 -18.04
C PRO A 280 -0.21 19.61 -19.26
N ALA A 281 1.02 19.24 -19.64
CA ALA A 281 1.64 19.77 -20.87
C ALA A 281 0.89 19.33 -22.15
N LEU A 282 0.42 18.08 -22.22
CA LEU A 282 -0.42 17.59 -23.31
C LEU A 282 -1.75 18.34 -23.35
N GLY A 283 -2.39 18.54 -22.20
CA GLY A 283 -3.59 19.37 -22.08
C GLY A 283 -3.34 20.79 -22.59
N ALA A 284 -2.22 21.41 -22.20
CA ALA A 284 -1.83 22.73 -22.67
C ALA A 284 -1.66 22.77 -24.19
N ALA A 285 -1.05 21.75 -24.79
CA ALA A 285 -0.90 21.65 -26.24
C ALA A 285 -2.26 21.55 -26.96
N LEU A 286 -3.21 20.78 -26.41
CA LEU A 286 -4.57 20.67 -26.96
C LEU A 286 -5.32 22.01 -26.89
N PHE A 287 -5.24 22.74 -25.77
CA PHE A 287 -5.87 24.05 -25.64
C PHE A 287 -5.21 25.13 -26.50
N ALA A 288 -3.91 25.00 -26.79
CA ALA A 288 -3.21 25.90 -27.70
C ALA A 288 -3.76 25.80 -29.14
N LEU A 289 -4.17 24.61 -29.58
CA LEU A 289 -4.85 24.43 -30.88
C LEU A 289 -6.19 25.18 -30.95
N GLY A 290 -6.87 25.34 -29.82
CA GLY A 290 -8.12 26.09 -29.68
C GLY A 290 -7.94 27.59 -29.44
N GLY A 291 -6.71 28.10 -29.28
CA GLY A 291 -6.42 29.52 -29.04
C GLY A 291 -6.65 30.01 -27.59
N GLU A 292 -6.94 29.11 -26.65
CA GLU A 292 -7.25 29.44 -25.25
C GLU A 292 -5.98 29.60 -24.39
N TRP A 293 -5.18 30.64 -24.68
CA TRP A 293 -3.86 30.86 -24.07
C TRP A 293 -3.87 31.01 -22.55
N GLY A 294 -4.97 31.45 -21.95
CA GLY A 294 -5.12 31.50 -20.49
C GLY A 294 -5.03 30.10 -19.86
N THR A 295 -5.73 29.13 -20.43
CA THR A 295 -5.71 27.73 -20.00
C THR A 295 -4.36 27.08 -20.26
N VAL A 296 -3.73 27.40 -21.40
CA VAL A 296 -2.37 26.94 -21.73
C VAL A 296 -1.37 27.38 -20.66
N ALA A 297 -1.36 28.67 -20.29
CA ALA A 297 -0.46 29.19 -19.28
C ALA A 297 -0.69 28.54 -17.90
N ALA A 298 -1.95 28.34 -17.52
CA ALA A 298 -2.30 27.68 -16.27
C ALA A 298 -1.81 26.21 -16.25
N LEU A 299 -2.03 25.45 -17.32
CA LEU A 299 -1.62 24.06 -17.41
C LEU A 299 -0.09 23.91 -17.45
N LEU A 300 0.63 24.78 -18.16
CA LEU A 300 2.09 24.79 -18.13
C LEU A 300 2.63 25.17 -16.74
N ALA A 301 1.98 26.12 -16.05
CA ALA A 301 2.34 26.45 -14.68
C ALA A 301 2.15 25.23 -13.75
N VAL A 302 1.06 24.47 -13.90
CA VAL A 302 0.84 23.21 -13.16
C VAL A 302 1.89 22.16 -13.52
N ALA A 303 2.23 22.00 -14.80
CA ALA A 303 3.23 21.05 -15.28
C ALA A 303 4.61 21.26 -14.65
N VAL A 304 4.96 22.51 -14.33
CA VAL A 304 6.22 22.86 -13.64
C VAL A 304 6.05 22.84 -12.12
N ALA A 305 4.98 23.43 -11.60
CA ALA A 305 4.78 23.58 -10.16
C ALA A 305 4.58 22.24 -9.45
N LEU A 306 3.88 21.27 -10.07
CA LEU A 306 3.56 19.99 -9.43
C LEU A 306 4.83 19.15 -9.15
N PRO A 307 5.72 18.86 -10.12
CA PRO A 307 6.97 18.15 -9.85
C PRO A 307 7.86 18.88 -8.83
N LEU A 308 7.97 20.20 -8.93
CA LEU A 308 8.79 21.01 -8.02
C LEU A 308 8.23 20.97 -6.59
N ALA A 309 6.92 21.10 -6.42
CA ALA A 309 6.27 21.04 -5.11
C ALA A 309 6.42 19.66 -4.46
N LEU A 310 6.27 18.57 -5.23
CA LEU A 310 6.47 17.21 -4.73
C LEU A 310 7.93 16.95 -4.33
N ALA A 311 8.89 17.40 -5.14
CA ALA A 311 10.31 17.27 -4.81
C ALA A 311 10.70 18.11 -3.58
N ALA A 312 10.18 19.33 -3.48
CA ALA A 312 10.40 20.19 -2.33
C ALA A 312 9.80 19.58 -1.05
N LEU A 313 8.59 19.01 -1.16
CA LEU A 313 7.94 18.30 -0.06
C LEU A 313 8.75 17.07 0.37
N ASP A 314 9.20 16.24 -0.57
CA ASP A 314 10.04 15.07 -0.28
C ASP A 314 11.34 15.49 0.42
N HIS A 315 12.02 16.52 -0.09
CA HIS A 315 13.26 17.04 0.51
C HIS A 315 13.04 17.53 1.95
N GLU A 316 11.96 18.28 2.16
CA GLU A 316 11.59 18.78 3.49
C GLU A 316 11.28 17.62 4.44
N LEU A 317 10.58 16.60 3.96
CA LEU A 317 10.28 15.41 4.74
C LEU A 317 11.52 14.56 5.04
N ARG A 318 12.51 14.48 4.13
CA ARG A 318 13.72 13.68 4.36
C ARG A 318 14.75 14.39 5.24
N TYR A 319 14.92 15.69 5.07
CA TYR A 319 16.05 16.40 5.65
C TYR A 319 15.67 17.70 6.37
N GLY A 320 14.78 18.52 5.79
CA GLY A 320 14.49 19.86 6.33
C GLY A 320 13.70 19.85 7.65
N LEU A 321 12.82 18.88 7.84
CA LEU A 321 12.03 18.66 9.04
C LEU A 321 12.71 17.74 10.06
N VAL A 322 13.88 17.20 9.73
CA VAL A 322 14.67 16.34 10.60
C VAL A 322 15.63 17.17 11.44
N THR A 323 15.88 16.73 12.66
CA THR A 323 16.88 17.29 13.58
C THR A 323 17.79 16.17 14.02
N TYR A 324 19.09 16.36 13.90
CA TYR A 324 20.08 15.36 14.29
C TYR A 324 20.52 15.66 15.72
N ARG A 325 20.35 14.68 16.61
CA ARG A 325 20.77 14.76 18.01
C ARG A 325 22.00 13.90 18.17
N VAL A 326 23.04 14.51 18.70
CA VAL A 326 24.37 13.95 18.87
C VAL A 326 24.58 13.76 20.36
N GLY A 327 24.78 12.53 20.81
CA GLY A 327 25.26 12.20 22.16
C GLY A 327 26.69 11.69 22.12
N ASP A 328 27.19 11.25 23.28
CA ASP A 328 28.54 10.67 23.39
C ASP A 328 28.60 9.23 22.84
N ASP A 329 27.45 8.57 22.72
CA ASP A 329 27.31 7.14 22.38
C ASP A 329 26.60 6.88 21.05
N ALA A 330 25.90 7.86 20.47
CA ALA A 330 25.14 7.67 19.25
C ALA A 330 24.71 8.98 18.56
N LEU A 331 24.35 8.83 17.28
CA LEU A 331 23.67 9.82 16.47
C LEU A 331 22.21 9.40 16.25
N VAL A 332 21.25 10.25 16.64
CA VAL A 332 19.81 9.98 16.47
C VAL A 332 19.18 11.03 15.55
N ALA A 333 18.51 10.58 14.49
CA ALA A 333 17.66 11.45 13.68
C ALA A 333 16.25 11.51 14.26
N ARG A 334 15.76 12.72 14.51
CA ARG A 334 14.44 12.97 15.06
C ARG A 334 13.61 13.87 14.17
N ASP A 335 12.38 13.46 13.90
CA ASP A 335 11.41 14.27 13.21
C ASP A 335 10.90 15.41 14.10
N ARG A 336 10.90 16.64 13.58
CA ARG A 336 10.51 17.84 14.33
C ARG A 336 9.00 17.98 14.55
N PRO A 337 8.13 17.84 13.53
CA PRO A 337 6.69 18.02 13.73
C PRO A 337 6.04 16.92 14.58
N PHE A 338 6.45 15.66 14.43
CA PHE A 338 5.85 14.54 15.15
C PHE A 338 6.66 14.13 16.38
N GLY A 339 7.91 14.59 16.51
CA GLY A 339 8.76 14.29 17.67
C GLY A 339 9.20 12.83 17.74
N VAL A 340 9.10 12.09 16.63
CA VAL A 340 9.43 10.65 16.53
C VAL A 340 10.90 10.49 16.17
N ASP A 341 11.57 9.55 16.85
CA ASP A 341 12.94 9.15 16.52
C ASP A 341 12.91 8.19 15.31
N LEU A 342 13.61 8.56 14.24
CA LEU A 342 13.56 7.91 12.93
C LEU A 342 14.56 6.76 12.84
N TRP A 343 15.80 7.03 13.23
CA TRP A 343 16.90 6.06 13.25
C TRP A 343 17.96 6.50 14.26
N ARG A 344 18.73 5.52 14.74
CA ARG A 344 19.89 5.64 15.62
C ARG A 344 21.06 4.98 14.90
N VAL A 345 22.22 5.61 14.94
CA VAL A 345 23.48 5.02 14.49
C VAL A 345 24.45 5.10 15.64
N GLU A 346 25.00 3.94 16.01
CA GLU A 346 26.05 3.85 17.01
C GLU A 346 27.43 3.85 16.32
N PRO A 347 28.51 4.27 17.02
CA PRO A 347 29.85 4.37 16.43
C PRO A 347 30.35 3.07 15.81
N TRP A 348 29.93 1.92 16.34
CA TRP A 348 30.34 0.60 15.87
C TRP A 348 29.52 0.05 14.70
N ASP A 349 28.38 0.66 14.38
CA ASP A 349 27.56 0.25 13.23
C ASP A 349 28.15 0.75 11.90
N GLU A 350 28.97 1.81 11.98
CA GLU A 350 29.55 2.50 10.83
C GLU A 350 30.67 1.68 10.16
N THR A 351 30.55 1.53 8.85
CA THR A 351 31.51 0.83 7.98
C THR A 351 32.31 1.78 7.09
N GLY A 352 31.74 2.94 6.75
CA GLY A 352 32.42 4.04 6.06
C GLY A 352 31.83 5.40 6.44
N LEU A 353 32.67 6.43 6.49
CA LEU A 353 32.28 7.80 6.79
C LEU A 353 32.90 8.72 5.73
N ARG A 354 32.06 9.46 4.99
CA ARG A 354 32.52 10.39 3.95
C ARG A 354 31.93 11.77 4.13
N VAL A 355 32.70 12.79 3.79
CA VAL A 355 32.23 14.18 3.73
C VAL A 355 32.45 14.72 2.32
N GLU A 356 31.36 15.06 1.65
CA GLU A 356 31.35 15.56 0.29
C GLU A 356 31.08 17.07 0.26
N ARG A 357 31.77 17.80 -0.63
CA ARG A 357 31.53 19.22 -0.88
C ARG A 357 31.23 19.49 -2.36
N GLY A 358 29.96 19.31 -2.72
CA GLY A 358 29.44 19.65 -4.04
C GLY A 358 29.58 21.14 -4.42
N ARG A 359 29.19 21.49 -5.66
CA ARG A 359 29.19 22.90 -6.12
C ARG A 359 28.22 23.78 -5.32
N LEU A 360 27.05 23.24 -4.97
CA LEU A 360 26.05 23.94 -4.17
C LEU A 360 26.52 24.12 -2.74
N ASP A 361 27.09 23.07 -2.16
CA ASP A 361 27.70 23.06 -0.84
C ASP A 361 28.78 24.14 -0.70
N ARG A 362 29.71 24.22 -1.66
CA ARG A 362 30.72 25.29 -1.70
C ARG A 362 30.13 26.70 -1.78
N ARG A 363 29.02 26.88 -2.50
CA ARG A 363 28.36 28.20 -2.61
C ARG A 363 27.60 28.58 -1.33
N LEU A 364 27.12 27.60 -0.59
CA LEU A 364 26.33 27.79 0.63
C LEU A 364 27.18 27.73 1.89
N GLY A 365 28.44 27.29 1.78
CA GLY A 365 29.29 26.99 2.93
C GLY A 365 28.73 25.82 3.73
N THR A 366 28.27 24.78 3.03
CA THR A 366 27.70 23.57 3.64
C THR A 366 28.44 22.32 3.19
N GLU A 367 28.16 21.21 3.85
CA GLU A 367 28.76 19.90 3.60
C GLU A 367 27.68 18.81 3.63
N THR A 368 27.95 17.72 2.92
CA THR A 368 27.13 16.52 2.94
C THR A 368 27.88 15.41 3.64
N VAL A 369 27.33 14.92 4.76
CA VAL A 369 27.89 13.76 5.49
C VAL A 369 27.21 12.50 4.98
N VAL A 370 27.98 11.49 4.64
CA VAL A 370 27.51 10.16 4.22
C VAL A 370 28.02 9.14 5.23
N ILE A 371 27.10 8.40 5.82
CA ILE A 371 27.38 7.34 6.80
C ILE A 371 27.01 6.02 6.14
N GLU A 372 28.00 5.20 5.82
CA GLU A 372 27.84 3.87 5.25
C GLU A 372 27.73 2.85 6.37
N LEU A 373 26.65 2.08 6.36
CA LEU A 373 26.41 0.94 7.23
C LEU A 373 26.57 -0.34 6.41
N ARG A 374 26.55 -1.51 7.07
CA ARG A 374 26.68 -2.80 6.37
C ARG A 374 25.62 -3.01 5.29
N ASP A 375 24.39 -2.60 5.57
CA ASP A 375 23.21 -2.88 4.74
C ASP A 375 22.45 -1.60 4.30
N ASP A 376 22.92 -0.41 4.67
CA ASP A 376 22.22 0.86 4.42
C ASP A 376 23.20 2.04 4.30
N GLU A 377 22.73 3.17 3.79
CA GLU A 377 23.51 4.41 3.69
C GLU A 377 22.65 5.61 4.13
N TYR A 378 23.14 6.39 5.09
CA TYR A 378 22.51 7.63 5.50
C TYR A 378 23.26 8.84 4.97
N ARG A 379 22.60 9.58 4.06
CA ARG A 379 23.12 10.83 3.50
C ARG A 379 22.44 12.04 4.15
N ILE A 380 23.25 12.91 4.72
CA ILE A 380 22.81 14.12 5.43
C ILE A 380 23.37 15.35 4.70
N PRO A 381 22.64 15.91 3.73
CA PRO A 381 23.15 17.02 2.92
C PRO A 381 23.10 18.37 3.66
N GLY A 382 23.84 19.35 3.16
CA GLY A 382 23.61 20.76 3.48
C GLY A 382 23.81 21.17 4.94
N LEU A 383 24.73 20.53 5.66
CA LEU A 383 25.09 20.89 7.04
C LEU A 383 26.03 22.09 7.04
N ALA A 384 25.78 23.08 7.92
CA ALA A 384 26.66 24.24 8.07
C ALA A 384 27.92 23.91 8.89
N ASP A 385 27.80 22.94 9.79
CA ASP A 385 28.88 22.42 10.63
C ASP A 385 28.63 20.91 10.78
N SER A 386 29.57 20.12 10.26
CA SER A 386 29.52 18.66 10.29
C SER A 386 30.28 18.08 11.49
N GLU A 387 31.18 18.86 12.13
CA GLU A 387 32.06 18.37 13.20
C GLU A 387 31.28 17.69 14.33
N PRO A 388 30.15 18.25 14.84
CA PRO A 388 29.42 17.58 15.90
C PRO A 388 28.87 16.20 15.51
N LEU A 389 28.58 15.94 14.23
CA LEU A 389 28.16 14.61 13.80
C LEU A 389 29.34 13.66 13.71
N LEU A 390 30.49 14.16 13.25
CA LEU A 390 31.70 13.38 13.04
C LEU A 390 32.35 12.99 14.36
N ASP A 391 32.26 13.86 15.39
CA ASP A 391 32.81 13.64 16.73
C ASP A 391 32.26 12.38 17.43
N VAL A 392 31.10 11.87 17.00
CA VAL A 392 30.51 10.62 17.50
C VAL A 392 31.30 9.40 17.04
N PHE A 393 31.87 9.47 15.84
CA PHE A 393 32.54 8.35 15.20
C PHE A 393 34.03 8.41 15.48
N GLU A 394 34.60 7.29 15.93
CA GLU A 394 36.05 7.19 16.15
C GLU A 394 36.84 7.19 14.83
N ARG A 395 36.18 6.81 13.72
CA ARG A 395 36.79 6.76 12.38
C ARG A 395 36.92 8.16 11.79
N ALA A 396 38.11 8.46 11.27
CA ALA A 396 38.35 9.68 10.51
C ALA A 396 37.55 9.66 9.19
N PRO A 397 36.81 10.73 8.86
CA PRO A 397 36.04 10.79 7.63
C PRO A 397 36.95 10.87 6.39
N ASP A 398 36.57 10.17 5.34
CA ASP A 398 37.16 10.35 4.02
C ASP A 398 36.67 11.69 3.42
N ARG A 399 37.62 12.51 2.96
CA ARG A 399 37.37 13.83 2.36
C ARG A 399 38.00 13.84 0.97
N PRO A 400 37.33 13.26 -0.03
CA PRO A 400 37.88 13.15 -1.38
C PRO A 400 38.10 14.49 -2.10
N ASP A 401 37.56 15.59 -1.56
CA ASP A 401 37.66 16.95 -2.09
C ASP A 401 38.73 17.83 -1.38
N GLU A 402 39.52 17.29 -0.44
CA GLU A 402 40.64 17.99 0.24
C GLU A 402 42.03 17.71 -0.35
#